data_AF-A0A397A8R3-F1
#
_entry.id   AF-A0A397A8R3-F1
#
_cell.length_a   1.000
_cell.length_b   1.000
_cell.length_c   1.000
_cell.angle_alpha   90.00
_cell.angle_beta   90.00
_cell.angle_gamma   90.00
#
_symmetry.space_group_name_H-M   'P 1'
#
loop_
_entity.id
_entity.type
_entity.pdbx_description
1 polymer ?
#
loop_
_entity_poly.entity_id
_entity_poly.type
_entity_poly.pdbx_seq_one_letter_code
_entity_poly.pdbx_strand_id
1 'polypeptide(L)'
;MCASCNPQSPQFLSPPRNPGFFSGQTTFKVCASFAAAVAPSSFDQCGLSQQAYRYSPCTPTNPVSASAAWPDTCADGMFVCQSKATQAFSCQPTPCASDDVPTGFANTPCSNYTCTSSAMFLNDNGGAKPVFYEKVAVEIVDDINNGPCFEPVLAHSSASGVGWQVTTLLVVGWYWGGWACQ
;
A
#
# COMPACT_ATOMS: atom_id res chain seq x y z
N MET A 1 -2.05 -0.01 -14.86
CA MET A 1 -1.40 1.29 -15.19
C MET A 1 -0.79 1.89 -13.92
N CYS A 2 0.54 1.88 -13.70
CA CYS A 2 1.16 2.33 -12.44
C CYS A 2 0.59 3.66 -11.88
N ALA A 3 0.26 3.72 -10.57
CA ALA A 3 -0.26 4.95 -9.95
C ALA A 3 0.71 6.13 -10.10
N SER A 4 2.00 5.89 -9.91
CA SER A 4 3.05 6.90 -10.12
C SER A 4 3.14 7.40 -11.57
N CYS A 5 2.73 6.60 -12.54
CA CYS A 5 2.74 6.96 -13.96
C CYS A 5 1.37 7.40 -14.48
N ASN A 6 0.34 7.42 -13.61
CA ASN A 6 -0.98 7.89 -13.99
C ASN A 6 -0.98 9.42 -13.93
N PRO A 7 -1.20 10.14 -15.05
CA PRO A 7 -1.26 11.61 -15.05
C PRO A 7 -2.42 12.14 -14.21
N GLN A 8 -3.42 11.31 -13.93
CA GLN A 8 -4.53 11.64 -13.05
C GLN A 8 -4.22 11.36 -11.57
N SER A 9 -3.05 10.79 -11.23
CA SER A 9 -2.68 10.48 -9.84
C SER A 9 -2.79 11.65 -8.85
N PRO A 10 -2.54 12.93 -9.23
CA PRO A 10 -2.72 14.04 -8.31
C PRO A 10 -4.17 14.23 -7.84
N GLN A 11 -5.17 13.75 -8.59
CA GLN A 11 -6.58 13.88 -8.23
C GLN A 11 -6.96 13.03 -7.01
N PHE A 12 -6.12 12.05 -6.64
CA PHE A 12 -6.31 11.21 -5.46
C PHE A 12 -5.59 11.77 -4.23
N LEU A 13 -5.01 12.96 -4.33
CA LEU A 13 -4.51 13.70 -3.17
C LEU A 13 -5.64 14.56 -2.58
N SER A 14 -5.95 14.32 -1.31
CA SER A 14 -6.88 15.17 -0.57
C SER A 14 -6.54 15.17 0.93
N PRO A 15 -7.09 16.12 1.72
CA PRO A 15 -6.89 16.14 3.16
C PRO A 15 -7.25 14.80 3.82
N PRO A 16 -6.52 14.39 4.87
CA PRO A 16 -6.78 13.13 5.56
C PRO A 16 -8.23 13.05 6.07
N ARG A 17 -8.88 11.90 5.92
CA ARG A 17 -10.19 11.68 6.57
C ARG A 17 -10.01 11.42 8.06
N ASN A 18 -8.89 10.81 8.43
CA ASN A 18 -8.44 10.70 9.82
C ASN A 18 -7.27 11.65 10.12
N PRO A 19 -7.52 12.96 10.38
CA PRO A 19 -6.47 13.91 10.71
C PRO A 19 -5.81 13.66 12.08
N GLY A 20 -6.39 12.80 12.91
CA GLY A 20 -5.78 12.36 14.17
C GLY A 20 -4.70 11.30 13.98
N PHE A 21 -4.78 10.52 12.90
CA PHE A 21 -3.79 9.50 12.58
C PHE A 21 -2.74 9.96 11.58
N PHE A 22 -3.14 10.76 10.59
CA PHE A 22 -2.23 11.30 9.58
C PHE A 22 -1.80 12.73 9.93
N SER A 23 -0.50 12.97 9.98
CA SER A 23 0.10 14.27 10.32
C SER A 23 0.26 15.22 9.13
N GLY A 24 0.12 14.72 7.90
CA GLY A 24 0.25 15.49 6.67
C GLY A 24 -1.02 16.30 6.33
N GLN A 25 -0.85 17.42 5.62
CA GLN A 25 -1.98 18.19 5.08
C GLN A 25 -2.75 17.46 3.98
N THR A 26 -2.10 16.51 3.32
CA THR A 26 -2.66 15.68 2.26
C THR A 26 -2.26 14.22 2.45
N THR A 27 -3.09 13.35 1.92
CA THR A 27 -2.89 11.90 1.87
C THR A 27 -3.24 11.41 0.47
N PHE A 28 -2.61 10.32 0.04
CA PHE A 28 -2.93 9.66 -1.21
C PHE A 28 -4.03 8.63 -0.96
N LYS A 29 -5.18 8.80 -1.59
CA LYS A 29 -6.37 7.97 -1.36
C LYS A 29 -6.32 6.68 -2.16
N VAL A 30 -6.38 5.56 -1.47
CA VAL A 30 -6.50 4.22 -2.08
C VAL A 30 -7.80 3.59 -1.60
N CYS A 31 -8.57 3.02 -2.52
CA CYS A 31 -9.83 2.41 -2.13
C CYS A 31 -9.59 1.08 -1.39
N ALA A 32 -10.47 0.72 -0.46
CA ALA A 32 -10.37 -0.50 0.33
C ALA A 32 -10.33 -1.77 -0.55
N SER A 33 -11.13 -1.79 -1.63
CA SER A 33 -11.09 -2.85 -2.65
C SER A 33 -9.70 -3.01 -3.29
N PHE A 34 -9.03 -1.90 -3.60
CA PHE A 34 -7.66 -1.91 -4.13
C PHE A 34 -6.69 -2.46 -3.08
N ALA A 35 -6.75 -1.93 -1.85
CA ALA A 35 -5.86 -2.34 -0.77
C ALA A 35 -6.01 -3.83 -0.41
N ALA A 36 -7.20 -4.40 -0.56
CA ALA A 36 -7.45 -5.83 -0.42
C ALA A 36 -6.83 -6.64 -1.57
N ALA A 37 -6.94 -6.15 -2.81
CA ALA A 37 -6.35 -6.81 -3.98
C ALA A 37 -4.81 -6.81 -3.95
N VAL A 38 -4.20 -5.78 -3.35
CA VAL A 38 -2.73 -5.67 -3.20
C VAL A 38 -2.25 -5.99 -1.77
N ALA A 39 -2.98 -6.81 -1.03
CA ALA A 39 -2.53 -7.28 0.28
C ALA A 39 -1.17 -8.01 0.18
N PRO A 40 -0.29 -7.90 1.17
CA PRO A 40 1.05 -8.53 1.15
C PRO A 40 1.02 -10.01 0.79
N SER A 41 0.06 -10.77 1.34
CA SER A 41 -0.11 -12.21 1.08
C SER A 41 -0.30 -12.55 -0.40
N SER A 42 -0.85 -11.63 -1.20
CA SER A 42 -1.01 -11.81 -2.65
C SER A 42 0.33 -11.91 -3.39
N PHE A 43 1.43 -11.49 -2.77
CA PHE A 43 2.76 -11.44 -3.38
C PHE A 43 3.72 -12.53 -2.88
N ASP A 44 3.35 -13.31 -1.86
CA ASP A 44 4.22 -14.37 -1.34
C ASP A 44 4.46 -15.49 -2.35
N GLN A 45 3.48 -15.76 -3.23
CA GLN A 45 3.57 -16.83 -4.22
C GLN A 45 4.30 -16.40 -5.50
N CYS A 46 4.22 -15.12 -5.86
CA CYS A 46 4.87 -14.59 -7.08
C CYS A 46 6.32 -14.14 -6.83
N GLY A 47 6.72 -14.01 -5.56
CA GLY A 47 7.96 -13.38 -5.16
C GLY A 47 7.84 -11.87 -5.19
N LEU A 48 7.94 -11.25 -4.01
CA LEU A 48 8.08 -9.81 -3.91
C LEU A 48 9.56 -9.48 -3.88
N SER A 49 10.06 -8.65 -4.80
CA SER A 49 11.39 -8.07 -4.64
C SER A 49 11.27 -6.59 -4.32
N GLN A 50 11.60 -6.25 -3.07
CA GLN A 50 11.56 -4.86 -2.65
C GLN A 50 12.55 -4.06 -3.49
N GLN A 51 12.13 -2.88 -3.93
CA GLN A 51 13.06 -1.87 -4.44
C GLN A 51 13.89 -1.22 -3.31
N ALA A 52 14.12 -1.94 -2.21
CA ALA A 52 14.49 -1.41 -0.90
C ALA A 52 15.70 -0.46 -0.92
N TYR A 53 16.53 -0.51 -1.96
CA TYR A 53 17.64 0.42 -2.13
C TYR A 53 17.74 0.80 -3.61
N ARG A 54 17.17 1.97 -3.96
CA ARG A 54 17.03 2.53 -5.32
C ARG A 54 18.35 2.88 -6.02
N TYR A 55 19.36 2.03 -5.92
CA TYR A 55 20.58 2.18 -6.70
C TYR A 55 20.32 1.89 -8.20
N SER A 56 19.37 0.99 -8.52
CA SER A 56 18.92 0.72 -9.89
C SER A 56 17.46 0.25 -9.92
N PRO A 57 16.53 0.99 -10.55
CA PRO A 57 15.12 0.59 -10.69
C PRO A 57 14.92 -0.64 -11.62
N CYS A 58 15.98 -1.13 -12.26
CA CYS A 58 15.97 -2.28 -13.16
C CYS A 58 16.58 -3.55 -12.54
N THR A 59 17.01 -3.51 -11.27
CA THR A 59 17.66 -4.65 -10.61
C THR A 59 17.08 -4.85 -9.21
N PRO A 60 16.02 -5.65 -9.07
CA PRO A 60 15.50 -6.03 -7.77
C PRO A 60 16.56 -6.90 -7.07
N THR A 61 17.14 -6.45 -5.95
CA THR A 61 18.25 -7.13 -5.28
C THR A 61 17.88 -7.80 -3.98
N ASN A 62 16.64 -7.64 -3.50
CA ASN A 62 16.22 -8.18 -2.22
C ASN A 62 14.88 -8.91 -2.34
N PRO A 63 14.88 -10.24 -2.54
CA PRO A 63 13.65 -11.03 -2.44
C PRO A 63 13.17 -11.02 -0.99
N VAL A 64 11.88 -10.76 -0.80
CA VAL A 64 11.25 -10.79 0.52
C VAL A 64 9.97 -11.63 0.44
N SER A 65 9.66 -12.31 1.54
CA SER A 65 8.27 -12.70 1.77
C SER A 65 7.51 -11.47 2.24
N ALA A 66 6.47 -11.11 1.50
CA ALA A 66 5.69 -9.92 1.77
C ALA A 66 4.92 -10.05 3.08
N SER A 67 4.32 -11.21 3.36
CA SER A 67 3.68 -11.46 4.66
C SER A 67 4.67 -11.50 5.83
N ALA A 68 5.93 -11.86 5.60
CA ALA A 68 6.95 -11.77 6.64
C ALA A 68 7.41 -10.33 6.91
N ALA A 69 7.47 -9.49 5.88
CA ALA A 69 7.93 -8.10 5.97
C ALA A 69 6.84 -7.14 6.51
N TRP A 70 5.59 -7.38 6.15
CA TRP A 70 4.41 -6.69 6.69
C TRP A 70 3.49 -7.74 7.32
N PRO A 71 3.88 -8.26 8.51
CA PRO A 71 3.11 -9.27 9.20
C PRO A 71 1.74 -8.74 9.65
N ASP A 72 0.91 -9.66 10.12
CA ASP A 72 -0.53 -9.48 10.39
C ASP A 72 -0.95 -8.13 10.98
N THR A 73 -2.19 -7.76 10.66
CA THR A 73 -2.92 -6.58 11.15
C THR A 73 -2.69 -6.32 12.64
N CYS A 74 -2.32 -5.08 12.99
CA CYS A 74 -2.30 -4.66 14.39
C CYS A 74 -3.69 -4.74 15.01
N ALA A 75 -3.77 -5.03 16.30
CA ALA A 75 -5.02 -4.80 17.03
C ALA A 75 -5.34 -3.30 17.05
N ASP A 76 -6.62 -2.97 16.95
CA ASP A 76 -7.10 -1.59 17.17
C ASP A 76 -6.60 -1.08 18.53
N GLY A 77 -6.15 0.17 18.57
CA GLY A 77 -5.57 0.79 19.76
C GLY A 77 -4.04 0.61 19.89
N MET A 78 -3.39 -0.15 19.01
CA MET A 78 -1.92 -0.26 18.94
C MET A 78 -1.31 0.85 18.09
N PHE A 79 -0.01 1.09 18.22
CA PHE A 79 0.76 2.04 17.43
C PHE A 79 1.49 1.32 16.30
N VAL A 80 1.38 1.84 15.08
CA VAL A 80 2.11 1.33 13.91
C VAL A 80 3.45 2.07 13.83
N CYS A 81 4.54 1.35 14.11
CA CYS A 81 5.89 1.88 14.12
C CYS A 81 6.71 1.28 12.97
N GLN A 82 7.66 2.05 12.45
CA GLN A 82 8.60 1.60 11.43
C GLN A 82 10.02 1.89 11.90
N SER A 83 10.83 0.85 12.11
CA SER A 83 12.21 1.03 12.57
C SER A 83 13.01 1.85 11.56
N LYS A 84 13.64 2.95 12.00
CA LYS A 84 14.53 3.73 11.13
C LYS A 84 15.75 2.93 10.65
N ALA A 85 16.23 2.01 11.47
CA ALA A 85 17.44 1.23 11.18
C ALA A 85 17.18 0.11 10.16
N THR A 86 16.07 -0.61 10.30
CA THR A 86 15.77 -1.79 9.46
C THR A 86 14.65 -1.55 8.46
N GLN A 87 13.92 -0.44 8.55
CA GLN A 87 12.70 -0.12 7.82
C GLN A 87 11.52 -1.08 8.09
N ALA A 88 11.67 -2.01 9.06
CA ALA A 88 10.64 -2.99 9.38
C ALA A 88 9.47 -2.37 10.15
N PHE A 89 8.25 -2.73 9.77
CA PHE A 89 7.03 -2.35 10.48
C PHE A 89 6.80 -3.25 11.70
N SER A 90 6.21 -2.68 12.75
CA SER A 90 5.80 -3.40 13.96
C SER A 90 4.61 -2.73 14.64
N CYS A 91 3.83 -3.53 15.37
CA CYS A 91 2.76 -3.06 16.23
C CYS A 91 3.27 -2.92 17.67
N GLN A 92 3.11 -1.75 18.27
CA GLN A 92 3.53 -1.47 19.65
C GLN A 92 2.32 -1.11 20.53
N PRO A 93 2.27 -1.56 21.80
CA PRO A 93 1.21 -1.15 22.73
C PRO A 93 1.39 0.28 23.26
N THR A 94 2.55 0.89 22.99
CA THR A 94 2.93 2.24 23.42
C THR A 94 3.33 3.08 22.20
N PRO A 95 3.28 4.42 22.30
CA PRO A 95 3.74 5.30 21.23
C PRO A 95 5.13 4.91 20.72
N CYS A 96 5.31 5.02 19.40
CA CYS A 96 6.60 4.81 18.76
C CYS A 96 7.63 5.80 19.29
N ALA A 97 8.90 5.40 19.30
CA ALA A 97 9.98 6.37 19.42
C ALA A 97 9.87 7.40 18.28
N SER A 98 10.30 8.65 18.52
CA SER A 98 10.13 9.75 17.56
C SER A 98 10.69 9.43 16.17
N ASP A 99 11.79 8.69 16.13
CA ASP A 99 12.48 8.30 14.91
C ASP A 99 11.85 7.10 14.20
N ASP A 100 10.96 6.37 14.88
CA ASP A 100 10.28 5.18 14.37
C ASP A 100 8.81 5.45 14.01
N VAL A 101 8.40 6.73 13.97
CA VAL A 101 7.08 7.13 13.47
C VAL A 101 7.12 7.11 11.94
N PRO A 102 6.25 6.32 11.26
CA PRO A 102 6.21 6.30 9.80
C PRO A 102 5.94 7.69 9.21
N THR A 103 6.50 7.95 8.03
CA THR A 103 6.35 9.25 7.37
C THR A 103 4.88 9.56 7.09
N GLY A 104 4.39 10.68 7.64
CA GLY A 104 3.02 11.15 7.50
C GLY A 104 2.05 10.63 8.56
N PHE A 105 2.52 9.88 9.57
CA PHE A 105 1.72 9.42 10.70
C PHE A 105 1.88 10.39 11.89
N ALA A 106 0.90 10.44 12.79
CA ALA A 106 0.86 11.34 13.95
C ALA A 106 1.27 10.67 15.27
N ASN A 107 1.82 9.43 15.21
CA ASN A 107 2.13 8.61 16.37
C ASN A 107 0.94 8.42 17.31
N THR A 108 -0.21 8.07 16.74
CA THR A 108 -1.46 7.81 17.46
C THR A 108 -1.90 6.37 17.26
N PRO A 109 -2.76 5.84 18.16
CA PRO A 109 -3.30 4.49 18.01
C PRO A 109 -4.01 4.32 16.67
N CYS A 110 -3.72 3.23 15.97
CA CYS A 110 -4.40 2.86 14.75
C CYS A 110 -5.81 2.31 15.06
N SER A 111 -6.67 2.37 14.06
CA SER A 111 -7.99 1.72 14.05
C SER A 111 -8.40 1.33 12.63
N ASN A 112 -9.11 0.21 12.48
CA ASN A 112 -9.68 -0.24 11.20
C ASN A 112 -8.59 -0.33 10.10
N TYR A 113 -8.75 0.32 8.95
CA TYR A 113 -7.81 0.21 7.83
C TYR A 113 -6.38 0.62 8.17
N THR A 114 -6.18 1.55 9.10
CA THR A 114 -4.84 2.02 9.48
C THR A 114 -4.01 0.97 10.21
N CYS A 115 -4.64 -0.07 10.77
CA CYS A 115 -3.94 -1.17 11.43
C CYS A 115 -3.57 -2.31 10.49
N THR A 116 -4.07 -2.32 9.25
CA THR A 116 -3.95 -3.48 8.34
C THR A 116 -2.53 -3.64 7.79
N SER A 117 -2.16 -4.87 7.46
CA SER A 117 -0.90 -5.16 6.77
C SER A 117 -0.82 -4.46 5.41
N SER A 118 -1.95 -4.31 4.69
CA SER A 118 -2.04 -3.50 3.48
C SER A 118 -1.70 -2.02 3.73
N ALA A 119 -2.13 -1.43 4.85
CA ALA A 119 -1.78 -0.04 5.18
C ALA A 119 -0.28 0.11 5.43
N MET A 120 0.36 -0.84 6.11
CA MET A 120 1.81 -0.84 6.29
C MET A 120 2.53 -0.98 4.95
N PHE A 121 2.12 -1.95 4.14
CA PHE A 121 2.72 -2.23 2.83
C PHE A 121 2.61 -1.08 1.83
N LEU A 122 1.46 -0.40 1.81
CA LEU A 122 1.24 0.78 0.96
C LEU A 122 1.91 2.06 1.50
N ASN A 123 2.29 2.08 2.78
CA ASN A 123 3.05 3.19 3.38
C ASN A 123 4.56 2.95 3.46
N ASP A 124 5.02 1.77 3.05
CA ASP A 124 6.44 1.44 2.96
C ASP A 124 7.03 1.88 1.62
N ASN A 125 8.08 2.71 1.65
CA ASN A 125 8.81 3.15 0.46
C ASN A 125 9.51 1.98 -0.28
N GLY A 126 9.86 0.91 0.43
CA GLY A 126 10.39 -0.34 -0.15
C GLY A 126 9.30 -1.33 -0.56
N GLY A 127 8.06 -1.09 -0.13
CA GLY A 127 6.87 -1.86 -0.49
C GLY A 127 6.13 -1.26 -1.68
N ALA A 128 4.81 -1.24 -1.62
CA ALA A 128 3.95 -0.80 -2.72
C ALA A 128 3.56 0.69 -2.61
N LYS A 129 4.40 1.55 -2.04
CA LYS A 129 4.13 3.00 -1.98
C LYS A 129 4.54 3.72 -3.29
N PRO A 130 3.82 4.77 -3.74
CA PRO A 130 4.08 5.26 -5.08
C PRO A 130 5.34 6.11 -5.04
N VAL A 131 6.27 5.85 -5.95
CA VAL A 131 7.63 6.44 -6.01
C VAL A 131 7.63 7.98 -5.94
N PHE A 132 6.61 8.65 -6.48
CA PHE A 132 6.53 10.12 -6.44
C PHE A 132 5.74 10.68 -5.25
N TYR A 133 5.16 9.81 -4.43
CA TYR A 133 4.28 10.15 -3.31
C TYR A 133 4.84 9.63 -1.98
N GLU A 134 6.12 9.29 -1.90
CA GLU A 134 6.79 8.77 -0.69
C GLU A 134 6.71 9.69 0.52
N LYS A 135 6.62 11.01 0.28
CA LYS A 135 6.45 12.02 1.34
C LYS A 135 5.02 12.14 1.85
N VAL A 136 4.07 11.47 1.19
CA VAL A 136 2.64 11.54 1.48
C VAL A 136 2.21 10.19 2.05
N ALA A 137 1.45 10.19 3.16
CA ALA A 137 0.88 8.94 3.66
C ALA A 137 -0.21 8.43 2.72
N VAL A 138 -0.27 7.12 2.50
CA VAL A 138 -1.37 6.46 1.82
C VAL A 138 -2.48 6.23 2.84
N GLU A 139 -3.65 6.77 2.56
CA GLU A 139 -4.87 6.55 3.35
C GLU A 139 -5.82 5.63 2.59
N ILE A 140 -6.10 4.48 3.19
CA ILE A 140 -7.10 3.54 2.69
C ILE A 140 -8.49 4.06 3.08
N VAL A 141 -9.40 4.10 2.12
CA VAL A 141 -10.73 4.64 2.26
C VAL A 141 -11.80 3.72 1.69
N ASP A 142 -13.01 3.74 2.26
CA ASP A 142 -14.14 2.97 1.73
C ASP A 142 -14.47 3.33 0.28
N ASP A 143 -14.82 2.30 -0.51
CA ASP A 143 -15.08 2.40 -1.95
C ASP A 143 -16.33 3.25 -2.28
N ILE A 144 -17.34 3.30 -1.40
CA ILE A 144 -18.71 3.66 -1.83
C ILE A 144 -19.18 5.08 -1.48
N ASN A 145 -18.55 5.89 -0.62
CA ASN A 145 -19.27 7.08 -0.10
C ASN A 145 -18.53 8.41 0.05
N ASN A 146 -17.24 8.57 -0.30
CA ASN A 146 -16.49 9.70 0.27
C ASN A 146 -15.40 10.34 -0.63
N GLY A 147 -15.61 10.39 -1.95
CA GLY A 147 -14.73 11.10 -2.90
C GLY A 147 -13.77 10.20 -3.68
N PRO A 148 -13.03 10.76 -4.67
CA PRO A 148 -12.20 9.96 -5.57
C PRO A 148 -11.05 9.30 -4.82
N CYS A 149 -11.03 7.97 -4.84
CA CYS A 149 -9.88 7.18 -4.44
C CYS A 149 -9.39 6.35 -5.62
N PHE A 150 -8.15 5.86 -5.52
CA PHE A 150 -7.56 5.03 -6.56
C PHE A 150 -8.15 3.62 -6.52
N GLU A 151 -8.91 3.27 -7.56
CA GLU A 151 -9.55 1.96 -7.75
C GLU A 151 -8.71 1.01 -8.64
N PRO A 152 -8.90 -0.31 -8.52
CA PRO A 152 -8.34 -1.25 -9.48
C PRO A 152 -9.02 -1.08 -10.84
N VAL A 153 -8.24 -0.95 -11.90
CA VAL A 153 -8.72 -1.13 -13.28
C VAL A 153 -9.13 -2.61 -13.46
N LEU A 154 -10.43 -2.87 -13.45
CA LEU A 154 -11.00 -4.15 -13.85
C LEU A 154 -10.91 -4.28 -15.38
N ALA A 155 -9.90 -4.98 -15.89
CA ALA A 155 -9.88 -5.39 -17.29
C ALA A 155 -10.93 -6.49 -17.51
N HIS A 156 -12.10 -6.14 -18.03
CA HIS A 156 -13.06 -7.12 -18.53
C HIS A 156 -12.57 -7.66 -19.88
N SER A 157 -11.84 -8.76 -19.89
CA SER A 157 -11.63 -9.53 -21.13
C SER A 157 -12.82 -10.47 -21.34
N SER A 158 -13.85 -9.98 -22.03
CA SER A 158 -14.91 -10.84 -22.57
C SER A 158 -14.36 -11.65 -23.75
N ALA A 159 -13.82 -12.84 -23.47
CA ALA A 159 -13.61 -13.85 -24.49
C ALA A 159 -14.93 -14.60 -24.69
N SER A 160 -15.69 -14.24 -25.72
CA SER A 160 -16.86 -14.98 -26.17
C SER A 160 -16.43 -16.32 -26.75
N GLY A 161 -16.29 -17.33 -25.91
CA GLY A 161 -15.90 -18.68 -26.33
C GLY A 161 -16.05 -19.69 -25.20
N VAL A 162 -17.23 -20.31 -25.13
CA VAL A 162 -17.52 -21.59 -24.45
C VAL A 162 -16.98 -21.72 -23.02
N GLY A 163 -17.78 -21.26 -22.06
CA GLY A 163 -18.09 -22.09 -20.89
C GLY A 163 -17.04 -22.22 -19.78
N TRP A 164 -16.30 -21.17 -19.41
CA TRP A 164 -15.82 -20.97 -18.03
C TRP A 164 -15.73 -19.46 -17.78
N GLN A 165 -16.56 -18.92 -16.89
CA GLN A 165 -16.38 -17.55 -16.41
C GLN A 165 -15.18 -17.54 -15.46
N VAL A 166 -13.98 -17.43 -16.02
CA VAL A 166 -12.81 -17.08 -15.22
C VAL A 166 -12.86 -15.57 -15.06
N THR A 167 -13.30 -15.10 -13.90
CA THR A 167 -13.04 -13.73 -13.48
C THR A 167 -11.54 -13.63 -13.22
N THR A 168 -10.76 -13.45 -14.28
CA THR A 168 -9.36 -13.09 -14.15
C THR A 168 -9.38 -11.65 -13.65
N LEU A 169 -9.08 -11.45 -12.36
CA LEU A 169 -8.65 -10.15 -11.88
C LEU A 169 -7.29 -9.90 -12.51
N LEU A 170 -7.31 -9.48 -13.77
CA LEU A 170 -6.12 -9.10 -14.51
C LEU A 170 -5.69 -7.79 -13.87
N VAL A 171 -4.82 -7.92 -12.86
CA VAL A 171 -4.03 -6.84 -12.26
C VAL A 171 -3.01 -6.43 -13.33
N VAL A 172 -3.51 -5.98 -14.50
CA VAL A 172 -2.72 -5.71 -15.70
C VAL A 172 -1.77 -4.58 -15.39
N GLY A 173 -0.51 -4.94 -15.16
CA GLY A 173 0.62 -4.01 -15.15
C GLY A 173 0.41 -2.83 -14.22
N TRP A 174 0.44 -3.05 -12.91
CA TRP A 174 0.74 -1.97 -11.97
C TRP A 174 2.24 -1.94 -11.76
N TYR A 175 2.92 -1.25 -12.67
CA TYR A 175 4.37 -1.07 -12.66
C TYR A 175 4.80 -0.07 -11.58
N TRP A 176 4.59 -0.39 -10.31
CA TRP A 176 5.20 0.34 -9.20
C TRP A 176 6.69 -0.02 -9.10
N GLY A 177 7.41 -0.02 -10.23
CA GLY A 177 8.80 -0.47 -10.31
C GLY A 177 8.99 -1.92 -9.85
N GLY A 178 8.81 -2.89 -10.76
CA GLY A 178 9.37 -4.25 -10.58
C GLY A 178 8.43 -5.37 -10.12
N TRP A 179 7.11 -5.17 -10.06
CA TRP A 179 6.19 -6.24 -9.65
C TRP A 179 5.63 -7.02 -10.83
N ALA A 180 5.77 -8.34 -10.82
CA ALA A 180 5.08 -9.25 -11.73
C ALA A 180 4.41 -10.35 -10.90
N CYS A 181 3.11 -10.21 -10.64
CA CYS A 181 2.22 -11.35 -10.42
C CYS A 181 1.42 -11.52 -11.71
N GLN A 182 1.53 -12.70 -12.34
CA GLN A 182 0.71 -13.11 -13.48
C GLN A 182 -0.56 -13.79 -13.01
#